data_AF-A0A662WXA5-F1
#
_entry.id   AF-A0A662WXA5-F1
#
_cell.length_a   1.000
_cell.length_b   1.000
_cell.length_c   1.000
_cell.angle_alpha   90.00
_cell.angle_beta   90.00
_cell.angle_gamma   90.00
#
_symmetry.space_group_name_H-M   'P 1'
#
loop_
_entity.id
_entity.type
_entity.pdbx_description
1 polymer ?
#
loop_
_entity_poly.entity_id
_entity_poly.type
_entity_poly.pdbx_seq_one_letter_code
_entity_poly.pdbx_strand_id
1 'polypeptide(L)'
;ELYDDAREIPVDDDRKFTPAERIQTIARIITSTSNLEELNPPGANISLDDDNRNDPIILSCFPLHNRQVDSMLLAKCGKWWWKSKEITNELRYYYGERVAFHFSFVFLYTKCLVIPAVVGSAVYLSCRWLGAIEYMRALCIFGFGTVTVWGTYFLKAWSRQNNLLNDAWNLRLFKEADYPNATFKPQGYREVVDANGALLFREPYYNPLWRIPAYIQTFVVFTLFIATYVLGITFFVQWYTAAMMAPVCSKCPHCVAFLSCFDTERATLFTWRWCYILAQGILLGISLDVFVYLLSVKLIRVFVARENHATEAQFQRTMVNRLFAINWISFFLWFMLIAFVIVPFGDKVETWLSDNFKYTKLTVDWENGVIDMSTALVTPLLITQALNLLIDTSLPHAFRRETLRASKLARKIMRANPAETLLALSEYQSSFENLPSTSTPQAPSSASVDFKVKIEVSSTSLRWGTQQHLDANPNALLMCC
;
A
#
# COMPACT_ATOMS: atom_id res chain seq x y z
N GLU A 1 2.50 18.28 39.13
CA GLU A 1 3.90 17.91 38.83
C GLU A 1 4.11 17.43 37.38
N LEU A 2 3.22 17.73 36.42
CA LEU A 2 3.30 17.23 35.03
C LEU A 2 3.57 18.33 33.98
N TYR A 3 4.24 19.43 34.36
CA TYR A 3 4.40 20.59 33.49
C TYR A 3 5.81 21.22 33.43
N ASP A 4 6.79 20.72 34.20
CA ASP A 4 8.04 21.48 34.46
C ASP A 4 9.33 20.88 33.90
N ASP A 5 9.28 19.92 32.97
CA ASP A 5 10.51 19.35 32.39
C ASP A 5 10.62 19.51 30.88
N ALA A 6 10.02 20.58 30.35
CA ALA A 6 10.36 21.11 29.03
C ALA A 6 11.53 22.09 29.19
N ARG A 7 12.73 21.58 29.45
CA ARG A 7 13.96 22.38 29.37
C ARG A 7 14.02 23.08 28.02
N GLU A 8 14.04 24.41 28.09
CA GLU A 8 14.30 25.33 26.98
C GLU A 8 15.58 24.92 26.25
N ILE A 9 15.41 24.31 25.09
CA ILE A 9 16.45 24.24 24.06
C ILE A 9 16.42 25.61 23.39
N PRO A 10 17.54 26.35 23.30
CA PRO A 10 17.55 27.64 22.63
C PRO A 10 17.16 27.41 21.16
N VAL A 11 16.00 27.95 20.79
CA VAL A 11 15.44 27.86 19.45
C VAL A 11 16.18 28.89 18.62
N ASP A 12 17.22 28.42 17.93
CA ASP A 12 17.82 29.09 16.78
C ASP A 12 16.70 29.46 15.78
N ASP A 13 16.63 30.73 15.35
CA ASP A 13 15.49 31.31 14.61
C ASP A 13 15.24 30.62 13.25
N ASP A 14 16.23 29.87 12.75
CA ASP A 14 16.17 28.97 11.59
C ASP A 14 15.36 27.67 11.83
N ARG A 15 14.90 27.40 13.06
CA ARG A 15 14.11 26.20 13.44
C ARG A 15 12.61 26.45 13.58
N LYS A 16 12.06 27.50 12.98
CA LYS A 16 10.61 27.76 13.03
C LYS A 16 9.74 26.69 12.35
N PHE A 17 10.29 25.94 11.39
CA PHE A 17 9.58 24.88 10.68
C PHE A 17 10.19 23.52 10.96
N THR A 18 9.33 22.53 11.21
CA THR A 18 9.76 21.12 11.22
C THR A 18 10.28 20.72 9.83
N PRO A 19 11.19 19.73 9.73
CA PRO A 19 11.65 19.22 8.44
C PRO A 19 10.49 18.79 7.52
N ALA A 20 9.45 18.18 8.09
CA ALA A 20 8.25 17.78 7.37
C ALA A 20 7.47 18.99 6.81
N GLU A 21 7.20 20.01 7.63
CA GLU A 21 6.51 21.23 7.20
C GLU A 21 7.31 21.99 6.13
N ARG A 22 8.64 22.02 6.25
CA ARG A 22 9.51 22.63 5.24
C ARG A 22 9.39 21.90 3.90
N ILE A 23 9.43 20.58 3.89
CA ILE A 23 9.26 19.78 2.67
C ILE A 23 7.85 19.98 2.09
N GLN A 24 6.82 19.99 2.93
CA GLN A 24 5.44 20.21 2.51
C GLN A 24 5.24 21.61 1.91
N THR A 25 5.89 22.63 2.48
CA THR A 25 5.84 24.01 1.97
C THR A 25 6.53 24.12 0.62
N ILE A 26 7.70 23.50 0.47
CA ILE A 26 8.42 23.45 -0.82
C ILE A 26 7.58 22.70 -1.87
N ALA A 27 7.01 21.55 -1.52
CA ALA A 27 6.12 20.79 -2.37
C ALA A 27 4.90 21.63 -2.81
N ARG A 28 4.34 22.44 -1.89
CA ARG A 28 3.25 23.37 -2.20
C ARG A 28 3.67 24.44 -3.20
N ILE A 29 4.85 25.03 -3.05
CA ILE A 29 5.35 26.05 -3.99
C ILE A 29 5.53 25.45 -5.38
N ILE A 30 6.11 24.24 -5.46
CA ILE A 30 6.33 23.53 -6.72
C ILE A 30 5.02 23.20 -7.43
N THR A 31 4.01 22.72 -6.69
CA THR A 31 2.70 22.32 -7.24
C THR A 31 1.76 23.47 -7.52
N SER A 32 1.96 24.63 -6.88
CA SER A 32 1.06 25.77 -7.01
C SER A 32 1.11 26.42 -8.41
N THR A 33 0.00 27.08 -8.80
CA THR A 33 -0.18 27.68 -10.13
C THR A 33 0.92 28.69 -10.45
N SER A 34 1.38 28.69 -11.70
CA SER A 34 2.35 29.65 -12.23
C SER A 34 1.70 30.97 -12.68
N ASN A 35 0.36 31.03 -12.70
CA ASN A 35 -0.38 32.23 -13.08
C ASN A 35 -0.27 33.31 -12.00
N LEU A 36 0.40 34.42 -12.31
CA LEU A 36 0.55 35.57 -11.41
C LEU A 36 -0.78 36.20 -10.97
N GLU A 37 -1.81 36.11 -11.81
CA GLU A 37 -3.14 36.67 -11.53
C GLU A 37 -3.89 35.86 -10.46
N GLU A 38 -3.59 34.56 -10.34
CA GLU A 38 -4.23 33.65 -9.38
C GLU A 38 -3.44 33.52 -8.08
N LEU A 39 -2.11 33.60 -8.14
CA LEU A 39 -1.23 33.45 -6.98
C LEU A 39 -0.01 34.37 -7.08
N ASN A 40 0.21 35.19 -6.05
CA ASN A 40 1.37 36.07 -5.93
C ASN A 40 2.06 35.88 -4.56
N PRO A 41 3.31 35.38 -4.50
CA PRO A 41 4.19 35.00 -5.62
C PRO A 41 3.72 33.73 -6.35
N PRO A 42 3.99 33.61 -7.67
CA PRO A 42 3.58 32.46 -8.47
C PRO A 42 4.38 31.20 -8.12
N GLY A 43 3.76 30.04 -8.32
CA GLY A 43 4.37 28.72 -8.21
C GLY A 43 4.99 28.22 -9.51
N ALA A 44 5.36 26.92 -9.52
CA ALA A 44 5.97 26.27 -10.69
C ALA A 44 4.99 25.41 -11.52
N ASN A 45 3.79 25.10 -11.01
CA ASN A 45 2.77 24.24 -11.63
C ASN A 45 3.30 22.86 -12.08
N ILE A 46 4.22 22.28 -11.31
CA ILE A 46 4.81 20.97 -11.58
C ILE A 46 4.04 19.93 -10.75
N SER A 47 3.53 18.89 -11.40
CA SER A 47 2.91 17.77 -10.68
C SER A 47 3.99 16.91 -10.02
N LEU A 48 3.72 16.45 -8.80
CA LEU A 48 4.62 15.54 -8.07
C LEU A 48 4.32 14.06 -8.33
N ASP A 49 3.27 13.75 -9.10
CA ASP A 49 2.87 12.38 -9.42
C ASP A 49 3.84 11.73 -10.43
N ASP A 50 3.97 10.40 -10.35
CA ASP A 50 4.89 9.54 -11.16
C ASP A 50 4.79 9.72 -12.68
N ASP A 51 3.73 10.35 -13.17
CA ASP A 51 3.56 10.68 -14.59
C ASP A 51 3.26 12.17 -14.65
N ASN A 52 4.31 12.98 -14.81
CA ASN A 52 4.21 14.43 -14.73
C ASN A 52 3.46 14.97 -15.96
N ARG A 53 2.13 15.06 -15.84
CA ARG A 53 1.23 15.39 -16.96
C ARG A 53 1.49 16.77 -17.55
N ASN A 54 2.08 17.66 -16.76
CA ASN A 54 2.30 19.06 -17.13
C ASN A 54 3.64 19.26 -17.85
N ASP A 55 4.64 18.42 -17.58
CA ASP A 55 5.97 18.52 -18.20
C ASP A 55 6.54 17.13 -18.50
N PRO A 56 6.67 16.73 -19.78
CA PRO A 56 7.20 15.43 -20.17
C PRO A 56 8.71 15.27 -19.89
N ILE A 57 9.43 16.36 -19.56
CA ILE A 57 10.86 16.33 -19.26
C ILE A 57 11.11 15.85 -17.82
N ILE A 58 10.21 16.19 -16.89
CA ILE A 58 10.38 15.89 -15.46
C ILE A 58 9.79 14.52 -15.15
N LEU A 59 10.65 13.52 -14.93
CA LEU A 59 10.21 12.16 -14.63
C LEU A 59 9.50 12.03 -13.26
N SER A 60 10.10 12.55 -12.19
CA SER A 60 9.53 12.48 -10.83
C SER A 60 10.18 13.51 -9.89
N CYS A 61 9.46 13.89 -8.84
CA CYS A 61 9.94 14.81 -7.81
C CYS A 61 9.69 14.21 -6.41
N PHE A 62 10.76 13.87 -5.69
CA PHE A 62 10.66 13.26 -4.36
C PHE A 62 11.74 13.80 -3.40
N PRO A 63 11.44 13.87 -2.08
CA PRO A 63 12.43 14.31 -1.09
C PRO A 63 13.51 13.26 -0.85
N LEU A 64 14.73 13.72 -0.56
CA LEU A 64 15.85 12.84 -0.18
C LEU A 64 15.69 12.33 1.26
N HIS A 65 15.98 11.06 1.47
CA HIS A 65 15.93 10.43 2.78
C HIS A 65 17.13 10.85 3.65
N ASN A 66 16.88 11.10 4.94
CA ASN A 66 17.95 11.32 5.92
C ASN A 66 18.32 10.02 6.62
N ARG A 67 19.41 9.39 6.14
CA ARG A 67 19.88 8.09 6.65
C ARG A 67 20.25 8.10 8.14
N GLN A 68 20.60 9.24 8.72
CA GLN A 68 20.91 9.35 10.14
C GLN A 68 19.65 9.29 11.00
N VAL A 69 18.57 9.93 10.54
CA VAL A 69 17.26 9.87 11.20
C VAL A 69 16.68 8.47 11.08
N ASP A 70 16.77 7.86 9.90
CA ASP A 70 16.31 6.49 9.67
C ASP A 70 17.01 5.51 10.63
N SER A 71 18.35 5.59 10.77
CA SER A 71 19.11 4.72 11.65
C SER A 71 18.82 4.98 13.14
N MET A 72 18.62 6.25 13.52
CA MET A 72 18.23 6.63 14.87
C MET A 72 16.85 6.04 15.26
N LEU A 73 15.87 6.14 14.37
CA LEU A 73 14.52 5.61 14.61
C LEU A 73 14.52 4.08 14.67
N LEU A 74 15.25 3.43 13.76
CA LEU A 74 15.41 1.97 13.74
C LEU A 74 16.17 1.45 14.95
N ALA A 75 17.18 2.17 15.45
CA ALA A 75 17.88 1.81 16.69
C ALA A 75 16.93 1.78 17.91
N LYS A 76 15.84 2.56 17.88
CA LYS A 76 14.81 2.56 18.93
C LYS A 76 13.74 1.47 18.74
N CYS A 77 13.78 0.66 17.68
CA CYS A 77 12.72 -0.29 17.31
C CYS A 77 12.23 -1.16 18.49
N GLY A 78 13.14 -1.71 19.30
CA GLY A 78 12.78 -2.52 20.48
C GLY A 78 11.99 -1.78 21.56
N LYS A 79 11.99 -0.45 21.57
CA LYS A 79 11.25 0.41 22.52
C LYS A 79 9.97 0.99 21.93
N TRP A 80 9.67 0.79 20.63
CA TRP A 80 8.52 1.40 19.96
C TRP A 80 7.20 1.05 20.64
N TRP A 81 7.09 -0.17 21.15
CA TRP A 81 5.91 -0.62 21.90
C TRP A 81 5.62 0.25 23.13
N TRP A 82 6.63 0.44 23.98
CA TRP A 82 6.51 1.12 25.27
C TRP A 82 6.48 2.64 25.10
N LYS A 83 7.30 3.18 24.19
CA LYS A 83 7.43 4.62 23.91
C LYS A 83 6.61 5.07 22.71
N SER A 84 5.43 4.48 22.49
CA SER A 84 4.64 4.73 21.28
C SER A 84 4.34 6.21 21.04
N LYS A 85 4.03 6.99 22.09
CA LYS A 85 3.74 8.44 21.98
C LYS A 85 4.96 9.25 21.53
N GLU A 86 6.12 8.98 22.12
CA GLU A 86 7.39 9.66 21.79
C GLU A 86 7.77 9.37 20.35
N ILE A 87 7.70 8.11 19.93
CA ILE A 87 8.00 7.68 18.56
C ILE A 87 7.01 8.28 17.56
N THR A 88 5.71 8.33 17.87
CA THR A 88 4.73 8.98 16.98
C THR A 88 5.04 10.46 16.79
N ASN A 89 5.46 11.19 17.83
CA ASN A 89 5.84 12.59 17.71
C ASN A 89 7.14 12.78 16.90
N GLU A 90 8.15 11.91 17.08
CA GLU A 90 9.36 11.94 16.25
C GLU A 90 9.04 11.65 14.78
N LEU A 91 8.16 10.68 14.50
CA LEU A 91 7.70 10.39 13.14
C LEU A 91 6.96 11.58 12.54
N ARG A 92 6.11 12.27 13.31
CA ARG A 92 5.45 13.50 12.86
C ARG A 92 6.47 14.56 12.46
N TYR A 93 7.49 14.77 13.31
CA TYR A 93 8.50 15.81 13.09
C TYR A 93 9.28 15.61 11.79
N TYR A 94 9.64 14.37 11.46
CA TYR A 94 10.47 14.06 10.28
C TYR A 94 9.69 13.69 9.01
N TYR A 95 8.59 12.93 9.12
CA TYR A 95 7.85 12.40 7.97
C TYR A 95 6.44 13.00 7.82
N GLY A 96 6.00 13.83 8.77
CA GLY A 96 4.71 14.48 8.72
C GLY A 96 3.57 13.68 9.33
N GLU A 97 2.39 14.28 9.30
CA GLU A 97 1.25 13.88 10.11
C GLU A 97 0.55 12.64 9.58
N ARG A 98 0.45 12.49 8.25
CA ARG A 98 -0.19 11.32 7.61
C ARG A 98 0.50 10.01 8.01
N VAL A 99 1.84 10.00 8.00
CA VAL A 99 2.64 8.85 8.44
C VAL A 99 2.48 8.62 9.94
N ALA A 100 2.54 9.69 10.74
CA ALA A 100 2.38 9.61 12.19
C ALA A 100 1.00 9.04 12.61
N PHE A 101 -0.09 9.43 11.94
CA PHE A 101 -1.42 8.87 12.16
C PHE A 101 -1.48 7.38 11.88
N HIS A 102 -0.85 6.92 10.79
CA HIS A 102 -0.77 5.50 10.47
C HIS A 102 -0.05 4.70 11.58
N PHE A 103 1.14 5.14 12.01
CA PHE A 103 1.85 4.46 13.09
C PHE A 103 1.13 4.55 14.43
N SER A 104 0.47 5.68 14.75
CA SER A 104 -0.34 5.77 15.96
C SER A 104 -1.51 4.81 15.94
N PHE A 105 -2.14 4.60 14.79
CA PHE A 105 -3.19 3.60 14.61
C PHE A 105 -2.65 2.20 14.87
N VAL A 106 -1.53 1.84 14.22
CA VAL A 106 -0.89 0.52 14.39
C VAL A 106 -0.52 0.27 15.85
N PHE A 107 0.11 1.22 16.53
CA PHE A 107 0.47 1.05 17.95
C PHE A 107 -0.74 0.85 18.85
N LEU A 108 -1.82 1.61 18.66
CA LEU A 108 -3.04 1.43 19.44
C LEU A 108 -3.71 0.09 19.11
N TYR A 109 -3.81 -0.25 17.84
CA TYR A 109 -4.41 -1.48 17.37
C TYR A 109 -3.71 -2.71 17.95
N THR A 110 -2.38 -2.79 17.84
CA THR A 110 -1.63 -3.91 18.38
C THR A 110 -1.75 -3.99 19.90
N LYS A 111 -1.72 -2.86 20.62
CA LYS A 111 -1.95 -2.85 22.09
C LYS A 111 -3.33 -3.39 22.47
N CYS A 112 -4.36 -2.98 21.74
CA CYS A 112 -5.72 -3.48 21.95
C CYS A 112 -5.83 -4.97 21.58
N LEU A 113 -5.10 -5.45 20.57
CA LEU A 113 -5.11 -6.85 20.13
C LEU A 113 -4.52 -7.83 21.16
N VAL A 114 -3.67 -7.36 22.09
CA VAL A 114 -3.14 -8.19 23.19
C VAL A 114 -4.28 -8.75 24.05
N ILE A 115 -5.36 -7.99 24.26
CA ILE A 115 -6.50 -8.42 25.09
C ILE A 115 -7.16 -9.69 24.52
N PRO A 116 -7.68 -9.70 23.27
CA PRO A 116 -8.27 -10.91 22.69
C PRO A 116 -7.23 -12.00 22.45
N ALA A 117 -5.95 -11.66 22.24
CA ALA A 117 -4.90 -12.69 22.12
C ALA A 117 -4.72 -13.47 23.42
N VAL A 118 -4.59 -12.78 24.57
CA VAL A 118 -4.43 -13.43 25.88
C VAL A 118 -5.68 -14.22 26.26
N VAL A 119 -6.88 -13.63 26.09
CA VAL A 119 -8.14 -14.32 26.40
C VAL A 119 -8.35 -15.51 25.47
N GLY A 120 -8.09 -15.36 24.17
CA GLY A 120 -8.19 -16.44 23.19
C GLY A 120 -7.21 -17.59 23.47
N SER A 121 -5.96 -17.27 23.84
CA SER A 121 -4.99 -18.29 24.29
C SER A 121 -5.45 -19.01 25.55
N ALA A 122 -6.05 -18.31 26.52
CA ALA A 122 -6.59 -18.94 27.72
C ALA A 122 -7.77 -19.88 27.40
N VAL A 123 -8.69 -19.47 26.51
CA VAL A 123 -9.78 -20.34 26.03
C VAL A 123 -9.23 -21.56 25.30
N TYR A 124 -8.23 -21.38 24.44
CA TYR A 124 -7.57 -22.50 23.75
C TYR A 124 -6.94 -23.50 24.73
N LEU A 125 -6.21 -23.03 25.75
CA LEU A 125 -5.61 -23.88 26.78
C LEU A 125 -6.66 -24.60 27.64
N SER A 126 -7.82 -23.98 27.86
CA SER A 126 -8.93 -24.59 28.62
C SER A 126 -9.49 -25.85 27.96
N CYS A 127 -9.26 -26.05 26.65
CA CYS A 127 -9.58 -27.29 25.92
C CYS A 127 -8.91 -28.53 26.55
N ARG A 128 -7.78 -28.37 27.25
CA ARG A 128 -7.09 -29.50 27.92
C ARG A 128 -7.86 -30.04 29.12
N TRP A 129 -8.73 -29.24 29.72
CA TRP A 129 -9.43 -29.56 30.98
C TRP A 129 -10.95 -29.62 30.82
N LEU A 130 -11.52 -28.96 29.81
CA LEU A 130 -12.95 -28.93 29.55
C LEU A 130 -13.37 -29.97 28.50
N GLY A 131 -14.60 -30.50 28.63
CA GLY A 131 -15.20 -31.34 27.60
C GLY A 131 -15.46 -30.57 26.30
N ALA A 132 -15.52 -31.28 25.17
CA ALA A 132 -15.66 -30.69 23.84
C ALA A 132 -16.88 -29.75 23.70
N ILE A 133 -18.01 -30.08 24.32
CA ILE A 133 -19.23 -29.25 24.28
C ILE A 133 -19.01 -27.90 24.97
N GLU A 134 -18.37 -27.90 26.14
CA GLU A 134 -18.11 -26.68 26.91
C GLU A 134 -17.05 -25.81 26.22
N TYR A 135 -16.06 -26.43 25.57
CA TYR A 135 -15.09 -25.72 24.74
C TYR A 135 -15.75 -25.00 23.56
N MET A 136 -16.67 -25.68 22.84
CA MET A 136 -17.40 -25.06 21.72
C MET A 136 -18.29 -23.90 22.19
N ARG A 137 -18.97 -24.04 23.34
CA ARG A 137 -19.75 -22.95 23.94
C ARG A 137 -18.86 -21.76 24.32
N ALA A 138 -17.69 -22.01 24.92
CA ALA A 138 -16.73 -20.98 25.27
C ALA A 138 -16.22 -20.21 24.04
N LEU A 139 -15.95 -20.91 22.92
CA LEU A 139 -15.58 -20.28 21.65
C LEU A 139 -16.68 -19.36 21.11
N CYS A 140 -17.95 -19.77 21.17
CA CYS A 140 -19.07 -18.91 20.75
C CYS A 140 -19.17 -17.64 21.60
N ILE A 141 -19.06 -17.77 22.93
CA ILE A 141 -19.08 -16.64 23.87
C ILE A 141 -17.89 -15.71 23.60
N PHE A 142 -16.70 -16.26 23.39
CA PHE A 142 -15.49 -15.50 23.06
C PHE A 142 -15.62 -14.76 21.73
N GLY A 143 -16.11 -15.43 20.68
CA GLY A 143 -16.34 -14.81 19.37
C GLY A 143 -17.34 -13.66 19.45
N PHE A 144 -18.48 -13.87 20.11
CA PHE A 144 -19.48 -12.82 20.32
C PHE A 144 -18.94 -11.64 21.14
N GLY A 145 -18.25 -11.92 22.25
CA GLY A 145 -17.64 -10.88 23.09
C GLY A 145 -16.54 -10.11 22.37
N THR A 146 -15.76 -10.77 21.51
CA THR A 146 -14.72 -10.11 20.72
C THR A 146 -15.33 -9.12 19.72
N VAL A 147 -16.39 -9.51 19.01
CA VAL A 147 -17.05 -8.63 18.03
C VAL A 147 -17.77 -7.47 18.72
N THR A 148 -18.55 -7.76 19.76
CA THR A 148 -19.44 -6.77 20.38
C THR A 148 -18.73 -5.89 21.41
N VAL A 149 -17.90 -6.44 22.30
CA VAL A 149 -17.25 -5.70 23.38
C VAL A 149 -15.91 -5.15 22.91
N TRP A 150 -15.01 -6.01 22.44
CA TRP A 150 -13.67 -5.57 22.05
C TRP A 150 -13.70 -4.70 20.78
N GLY A 151 -14.50 -5.09 19.77
CA GLY A 151 -14.65 -4.32 18.53
C GLY A 151 -15.17 -2.89 18.78
N THR A 152 -16.24 -2.75 19.58
CA THR A 152 -16.79 -1.42 19.91
C THR A 152 -15.84 -0.60 20.79
N TYR A 153 -15.19 -1.24 21.76
CA TYR A 153 -14.16 -0.60 22.58
C TYR A 153 -13.01 -0.06 21.72
N PHE A 154 -12.47 -0.86 20.80
CA PHE A 154 -11.39 -0.44 19.92
C PHE A 154 -11.79 0.74 19.05
N LEU A 155 -12.96 0.70 18.41
CA LEU A 155 -13.44 1.80 17.58
C LEU A 155 -13.60 3.11 18.36
N LYS A 156 -14.11 3.04 19.61
CA LYS A 156 -14.20 4.21 20.48
C LYS A 156 -12.84 4.68 20.99
N ALA A 157 -11.95 3.76 21.33
CA ALA A 157 -10.58 4.08 21.75
C ALA A 157 -9.81 4.79 20.62
N TRP A 158 -9.93 4.31 19.38
CA TRP A 158 -9.35 4.95 18.21
C TRP A 158 -9.96 6.31 17.94
N SER A 159 -11.29 6.44 17.98
CA SER A 159 -11.97 7.73 17.81
C SER A 159 -11.50 8.77 18.84
N ARG A 160 -11.35 8.37 20.10
CA ARG A 160 -10.79 9.22 21.16
C ARG A 160 -9.34 9.60 20.88
N GLN A 161 -8.49 8.63 20.52
CA GLN A 161 -7.08 8.88 20.22
C GLN A 161 -6.93 9.81 19.01
N ASN A 162 -7.70 9.60 17.96
CA ASN A 162 -7.73 10.46 16.79
C ASN A 162 -8.10 11.91 17.17
N ASN A 163 -9.12 12.10 18.01
CA ASN A 163 -9.51 13.43 18.46
C ASN A 163 -8.42 14.10 19.32
N LEU A 164 -7.76 13.35 20.21
CA LEU A 164 -6.65 13.85 21.02
C LEU A 164 -5.45 14.25 20.17
N LEU A 165 -5.12 13.49 19.13
CA LEU A 165 -4.04 13.83 18.21
C LEU A 165 -4.38 15.07 17.39
N ASN A 166 -5.63 15.17 16.88
CA ASN A 166 -6.07 16.36 16.15
C ASN A 166 -6.01 17.62 17.02
N ASP A 167 -6.28 17.52 18.32
CA ASP A 167 -6.15 18.63 19.27
C ASP A 167 -4.67 18.93 19.59
N ALA A 168 -3.90 17.91 19.97
CA ALA A 168 -2.48 18.07 20.33
C ALA A 168 -1.63 18.62 19.17
N TRP A 169 -2.06 18.36 17.94
CA TRP A 169 -1.38 18.79 16.72
C TRP A 169 -2.00 20.05 16.10
N ASN A 170 -3.03 20.64 16.73
CA ASN A 170 -3.75 21.83 16.27
C ASN A 170 -4.39 21.71 14.87
N LEU A 171 -4.74 20.50 14.45
CA LEU A 171 -5.28 20.20 13.12
C LEU A 171 -6.76 20.57 12.97
N ARG A 172 -7.46 20.87 14.07
CA ARG A 172 -8.84 21.35 14.02
C ARG A 172 -8.98 22.76 13.46
N LEU A 173 -8.00 23.63 13.76
CA LEU A 173 -7.99 25.03 13.33
C LEU A 173 -7.42 25.17 11.92
N PHE A 174 -6.39 24.38 11.62
CA PHE A 174 -5.76 24.32 10.30
C PHE A 174 -6.18 23.04 9.60
N LYS A 175 -7.43 22.99 9.10
CA LYS A 175 -7.84 21.90 8.22
C LYS A 175 -6.87 21.91 7.02
N GLU A 176 -6.17 20.79 6.80
CA GLU A 176 -5.30 20.63 5.64
C GLU A 176 -6.10 21.04 4.38
N ALA A 177 -5.55 21.98 3.60
CA ALA A 177 -6.25 22.50 2.43
C ALA A 177 -6.58 21.33 1.50
N ASP A 178 -7.86 21.20 1.12
CA ASP A 178 -8.28 20.14 0.20
C ASP A 178 -7.62 20.40 -1.17
N TYR A 179 -6.65 19.56 -1.54
CA TYR A 179 -5.90 19.72 -2.78
C TYR A 179 -6.83 19.50 -3.99
N PRO A 180 -6.85 20.43 -4.97
CA PRO A 180 -7.59 20.24 -6.20
C PRO A 180 -6.98 19.06 -6.97
N ASN A 181 -7.83 18.22 -7.52
CA ASN A 181 -7.38 17.10 -8.34
C ASN A 181 -6.91 17.63 -9.70
N ALA A 182 -5.65 17.37 -10.07
CA ALA A 182 -5.07 17.80 -11.34
C ALA A 182 -5.76 17.18 -12.57
N THR A 183 -6.47 16.05 -12.41
CA THR A 183 -7.24 15.39 -13.48
C THR A 183 -8.64 15.99 -13.69
N PHE A 184 -9.05 16.92 -12.82
CA PHE A 184 -10.37 17.48 -12.83
C PHE A 184 -10.62 18.40 -14.03
N LYS A 185 -11.69 18.16 -14.77
CA LYS A 185 -12.14 18.99 -15.90
C LYS A 185 -13.40 19.78 -15.51
N PRO A 186 -13.32 21.09 -15.24
CA PRO A 186 -14.49 21.92 -14.96
C PRO A 186 -15.38 22.08 -16.20
N GLN A 187 -16.70 22.11 -16.02
CA GLN A 187 -17.66 22.52 -17.05
C GLN A 187 -17.82 24.05 -17.09
N GLY A 188 -17.55 24.71 -15.97
CA GLY A 188 -17.58 26.16 -15.82
C GLY A 188 -17.04 26.56 -14.44
N TYR A 189 -17.15 27.84 -14.12
CA TYR A 189 -16.75 28.38 -12.82
C TYR A 189 -17.98 28.98 -12.14
N ARG A 190 -18.18 28.65 -10.86
CA ARG A 190 -19.17 29.30 -10.02
C ARG A 190 -18.48 30.41 -9.24
N GLU A 191 -19.05 31.60 -9.32
CA GLU A 191 -18.59 32.74 -8.55
C GLU A 191 -19.14 32.64 -7.13
N VAL A 192 -18.24 32.49 -6.15
CA VAL A 192 -18.61 32.54 -4.73
C VAL A 192 -18.52 34.00 -4.30
N VAL A 193 -19.68 34.54 -3.93
CA VAL A 193 -19.85 35.96 -3.60
C VAL A 193 -20.14 36.07 -2.10
N ASP A 194 -19.52 37.04 -1.43
CA ASP A 194 -19.82 37.37 -0.03
C ASP A 194 -21.25 37.92 0.12
N ALA A 195 -21.76 38.00 1.35
CA ALA A 195 -23.08 38.58 1.67
C ALA A 195 -23.26 40.02 1.12
N ASN A 196 -22.14 40.73 0.91
CA ASN A 196 -22.09 42.10 0.38
C ASN A 196 -21.98 42.18 -1.16
N GLY A 197 -22.00 41.06 -1.89
CA GLY A 197 -21.88 41.07 -3.35
C GLY A 197 -20.43 41.12 -3.88
N ALA A 198 -19.43 41.08 -2.99
CA ALA A 198 -18.02 41.05 -3.37
C ALA A 198 -17.59 39.63 -3.78
N LEU A 199 -16.94 39.50 -4.94
CA LEU A 199 -16.38 38.23 -5.41
C LEU A 199 -15.24 37.78 -4.49
N LEU A 200 -15.39 36.62 -3.85
CA LEU A 200 -14.36 36.03 -2.99
C LEU A 200 -13.40 35.18 -3.81
N PHE A 201 -13.92 34.15 -4.48
CA PHE A 201 -13.14 33.26 -5.35
C PHE A 201 -14.06 32.55 -6.35
N ARG A 202 -13.48 32.12 -7.46
CA ARG A 202 -14.15 31.30 -8.48
C ARG A 202 -13.84 29.83 -8.22
N GLU A 203 -14.87 29.03 -7.97
CA GLU A 203 -14.71 27.59 -7.80
C GLU A 203 -15.07 26.83 -9.07
N PRO A 204 -14.30 25.79 -9.44
CA PRO A 204 -14.60 24.99 -10.61
C PRO A 204 -15.89 24.15 -10.38
N TYR A 205 -16.86 24.28 -11.29
CA TYR A 205 -18.15 23.63 -11.20
C TYR A 205 -18.28 22.44 -12.17
N TYR A 206 -18.86 21.35 -11.68
CA TYR A 206 -19.22 20.18 -12.47
C TYR A 206 -20.58 19.65 -12.02
N ASN A 207 -21.52 19.51 -12.95
CA ASN A 207 -22.87 19.07 -12.63
C ASN A 207 -22.89 17.58 -12.21
N PRO A 208 -23.41 17.23 -11.01
CA PRO A 208 -23.45 15.85 -10.53
C PRO A 208 -24.19 14.86 -11.44
N LEU A 209 -25.18 15.32 -12.22
CA LEU A 209 -25.98 14.44 -13.08
C LEU A 209 -25.15 13.82 -14.22
N TRP A 210 -24.11 14.51 -14.68
CA TRP A 210 -23.19 13.99 -15.69
C TRP A 210 -22.28 12.87 -15.17
N ARG A 211 -22.26 12.62 -13.85
CA ARG A 211 -21.55 11.48 -13.25
C ARG A 211 -22.34 10.17 -13.32
N ILE A 212 -23.66 10.23 -13.50
CA ILE A 212 -24.55 9.05 -13.52
C ILE A 212 -24.09 7.95 -14.50
N PRO A 213 -23.75 8.24 -15.78
CA PRO A 213 -23.29 7.20 -16.70
C PRO A 213 -21.99 6.54 -16.23
N ALA A 214 -21.06 7.29 -15.63
CA ALA A 214 -19.84 6.75 -15.06
C ALA A 214 -20.13 5.82 -13.85
N TYR A 215 -21.11 6.19 -13.01
CA TYR A 215 -21.56 5.32 -11.91
C TYR A 215 -22.25 4.05 -12.40
N ILE A 216 -23.09 4.13 -13.45
CA ILE A 216 -23.74 2.95 -14.04
C ILE A 216 -22.69 2.01 -14.64
N GLN A 217 -21.74 2.55 -15.41
CA GLN A 217 -20.66 1.74 -15.99
C GLN A 217 -19.84 1.04 -14.89
N THR A 218 -19.48 1.79 -13.85
CA THR A 218 -18.79 1.26 -12.67
C THR A 218 -19.61 0.13 -12.05
N PHE A 219 -20.89 0.35 -11.78
CA PHE A 219 -21.75 -0.66 -11.18
C PHE A 219 -21.84 -1.95 -12.01
N VAL A 220 -22.01 -1.84 -13.33
CA VAL A 220 -22.08 -3.01 -14.23
C VAL A 220 -20.78 -3.80 -14.22
N VAL A 221 -19.63 -3.13 -14.40
CA VAL A 221 -18.33 -3.82 -14.45
C VAL A 221 -18.00 -4.46 -13.10
N PHE A 222 -18.26 -3.76 -11.99
CA PHE A 222 -18.04 -4.33 -10.66
C PHE A 222 -18.97 -5.51 -10.38
N THR A 223 -20.21 -5.48 -10.84
CA THR A 223 -21.14 -6.62 -10.69
C THR A 223 -20.63 -7.83 -11.47
N LEU A 224 -20.18 -7.65 -12.71
CA LEU A 224 -19.58 -8.74 -13.51
C LEU A 224 -18.29 -9.27 -12.87
N PHE A 225 -17.46 -8.37 -12.33
CA PHE A 225 -16.24 -8.74 -11.63
C PHE A 225 -16.53 -9.57 -10.38
N ILE A 226 -17.49 -9.14 -9.55
CA ILE A 226 -17.93 -9.87 -8.36
C ILE A 226 -18.54 -11.22 -8.76
N ALA A 227 -19.37 -11.29 -9.81
CA ALA A 227 -19.93 -12.55 -10.28
C ALA A 227 -18.84 -13.55 -10.72
N THR A 228 -17.88 -13.09 -11.52
CA THR A 228 -16.72 -13.89 -11.94
C THR A 228 -15.89 -14.33 -10.73
N TYR A 229 -15.72 -13.44 -9.76
CA TYR A 229 -15.00 -13.72 -8.52
C TYR A 229 -15.68 -14.81 -7.69
N VAL A 230 -16.99 -14.70 -7.48
CA VAL A 230 -17.79 -15.69 -6.76
C VAL A 230 -17.68 -17.05 -7.45
N LEU A 231 -17.79 -17.10 -8.79
CA LEU A 231 -17.60 -18.34 -9.55
C LEU A 231 -16.20 -18.93 -9.34
N GLY A 232 -15.14 -18.12 -9.45
CA GLY A 232 -13.77 -18.56 -9.23
C GLY A 232 -13.53 -19.10 -7.82
N ILE A 233 -14.07 -18.43 -6.80
CA ILE A 233 -13.97 -18.90 -5.41
C ILE A 233 -14.77 -20.16 -5.18
N THR A 234 -15.99 -20.30 -5.71
CA THR A 234 -16.75 -21.55 -5.56
C THR A 234 -16.04 -22.74 -6.19
N PHE A 235 -15.42 -22.55 -7.35
CA PHE A 235 -14.55 -23.56 -7.96
C PHE A 235 -13.37 -23.93 -7.06
N PHE A 236 -12.72 -22.93 -6.46
CA PHE A 236 -11.61 -23.16 -5.53
C PHE A 236 -12.06 -23.87 -4.23
N VAL A 237 -13.20 -23.50 -3.66
CA VAL A 237 -13.82 -24.19 -2.51
C VAL A 237 -14.07 -25.65 -2.83
N GLN A 238 -14.62 -25.96 -3.99
CA GLN A 238 -14.84 -27.33 -4.43
C GLN A 238 -13.52 -28.08 -4.57
N TRP A 239 -12.53 -27.45 -5.21
CA TRP A 239 -11.21 -28.06 -5.41
C TRP A 239 -10.48 -28.35 -4.09
N TYR A 240 -10.60 -27.47 -3.10
CA TYR A 240 -10.07 -27.70 -1.76
C TYR A 240 -10.83 -28.80 -1.01
N THR A 241 -12.16 -28.78 -1.08
CA THR A 241 -13.02 -29.80 -0.46
C THR A 241 -12.66 -31.17 -1.01
N ALA A 242 -12.48 -31.29 -2.33
CA ALA A 242 -12.05 -32.52 -2.97
C ALA A 242 -10.67 -32.99 -2.48
N ALA A 243 -9.72 -32.07 -2.28
CA ALA A 243 -8.40 -32.39 -1.75
C ALA A 243 -8.44 -32.88 -0.28
N MET A 244 -9.37 -32.35 0.52
CA MET A 244 -9.57 -32.76 1.91
C MET A 244 -10.38 -34.05 2.03
N MET A 245 -11.27 -34.35 1.10
CA MET A 245 -12.11 -35.55 1.15
C MET A 245 -11.52 -36.73 0.38
N ALA A 246 -10.38 -36.57 -0.29
CA ALA A 246 -9.73 -37.64 -1.05
C ALA A 246 -9.34 -38.85 -0.17
N PRO A 247 -9.66 -40.10 -0.60
CA PRO A 247 -9.47 -41.30 0.19
C PRO A 247 -8.00 -41.72 0.31
N VAL A 248 -7.75 -42.65 1.25
CA VAL A 248 -6.43 -43.26 1.45
C VAL A 248 -6.17 -44.37 0.43
N CYS A 249 -4.94 -44.49 -0.09
CA CYS A 249 -4.64 -45.41 -1.21
C CYS A 249 -4.71 -46.88 -0.85
N SER A 250 -4.66 -47.20 0.44
CA SER A 250 -4.96 -48.54 0.93
C SER A 250 -6.44 -48.92 0.84
N LYS A 251 -7.37 -47.95 0.87
CA LYS A 251 -8.83 -48.18 0.87
C LYS A 251 -9.40 -48.28 -0.56
N CYS A 252 -8.69 -47.80 -1.58
CA CYS A 252 -9.16 -47.79 -2.97
C CYS A 252 -8.07 -48.23 -3.96
N PRO A 253 -8.06 -49.52 -4.38
CA PRO A 253 -7.08 -50.04 -5.35
C PRO A 253 -7.29 -49.55 -6.80
N HIS A 254 -8.46 -48.98 -7.11
CA HIS A 254 -8.76 -48.37 -8.42
C HIS A 254 -8.41 -46.88 -8.49
N CYS A 255 -7.99 -46.27 -7.38
CA CYS A 255 -7.67 -44.86 -7.33
C CYS A 255 -6.21 -44.62 -7.76
N VAL A 256 -5.98 -43.70 -8.69
CA VAL A 256 -4.63 -43.35 -9.18
C VAL A 256 -3.95 -42.44 -8.17
N ALA A 257 -2.67 -42.68 -7.87
CA ALA A 257 -1.86 -41.76 -7.07
C ALA A 257 -1.68 -40.45 -7.85
N PHE A 258 -1.94 -39.32 -7.16
CA PHE A 258 -2.01 -37.93 -7.66
C PHE A 258 -3.45 -37.43 -7.94
N LEU A 259 -3.92 -36.52 -7.08
CA LEU A 259 -5.26 -35.90 -6.99
C LEU A 259 -6.44 -36.81 -6.60
N SER A 260 -6.41 -38.11 -6.88
CA SER A 260 -7.53 -39.01 -6.54
C SER A 260 -7.31 -39.78 -5.24
N CYS A 261 -6.12 -39.70 -4.65
CA CYS A 261 -5.75 -40.51 -3.50
C CYS A 261 -4.50 -40.00 -2.78
N PHE A 262 -4.45 -40.14 -1.45
CA PHE A 262 -3.28 -39.81 -0.61
C PHE A 262 -2.88 -40.96 0.32
N ASP A 263 -1.60 -41.03 0.73
CA ASP A 263 -1.12 -42.07 1.66
C ASP A 263 -1.55 -41.83 3.12
N THR A 264 -2.05 -40.64 3.45
CA THR A 264 -2.37 -40.24 4.83
C THR A 264 -3.79 -39.69 4.96
N GLU A 265 -4.49 -40.11 6.02
CA GLU A 265 -5.87 -39.73 6.31
C GLU A 265 -6.01 -38.28 6.81
N ARG A 266 -4.96 -37.73 7.42
CA ARG A 266 -4.89 -36.34 7.89
C ARG A 266 -3.70 -35.62 7.28
N ALA A 267 -3.83 -34.30 7.10
CA ALA A 267 -2.76 -33.43 6.63
C ALA A 267 -1.71 -33.19 7.74
N THR A 268 -0.98 -34.23 8.12
CA THR A 268 0.16 -34.10 9.03
C THR A 268 1.33 -33.39 8.33
N LEU A 269 2.12 -32.62 9.08
CA LEU A 269 3.24 -31.84 8.52
C LEU A 269 4.18 -32.73 7.67
N PHE A 270 4.61 -32.20 6.51
CA PHE A 270 5.50 -32.85 5.54
C PHE A 270 4.94 -34.06 4.78
N THR A 271 3.64 -34.37 4.86
CA THR A 271 3.04 -35.37 3.96
C THR A 271 2.73 -34.78 2.59
N TRP A 272 2.57 -35.65 1.59
CA TRP A 272 2.18 -35.24 0.24
C TRP A 272 0.84 -34.48 0.22
N ARG A 273 -0.11 -34.91 1.08
CA ARG A 273 -1.39 -34.24 1.27
C ARG A 273 -1.22 -32.83 1.83
N TRP A 274 -0.36 -32.65 2.83
CA TRP A 274 -0.05 -31.33 3.39
C TRP A 274 0.62 -30.41 2.36
N CYS A 275 1.62 -30.90 1.62
CA CYS A 275 2.27 -30.14 0.55
C CYS A 275 1.29 -29.68 -0.54
N TYR A 276 0.34 -30.54 -0.90
CA TYR A 276 -0.69 -30.19 -1.88
C TYR A 276 -1.64 -29.10 -1.38
N ILE A 277 -2.13 -29.21 -0.15
CA ILE A 277 -2.98 -28.18 0.49
C ILE A 277 -2.21 -26.86 0.63
N LEU A 278 -0.92 -26.93 0.98
CA LEU A 278 -0.05 -25.77 1.03
C LEU A 278 0.06 -25.10 -0.35
N ALA A 279 0.28 -25.87 -1.42
CA ALA A 279 0.37 -25.36 -2.78
C ALA A 279 -0.95 -24.72 -3.23
N GLN A 280 -2.09 -25.32 -2.91
CA GLN A 280 -3.42 -24.72 -3.16
C GLN A 280 -3.57 -23.38 -2.43
N GLY A 281 -3.17 -23.30 -1.15
CA GLY A 281 -3.20 -22.07 -0.36
C GLY A 281 -2.29 -20.97 -0.92
N ILE A 282 -1.09 -21.32 -1.37
CA ILE A 282 -0.17 -20.36 -2.03
C ILE A 282 -0.75 -19.87 -3.35
N LEU A 283 -1.31 -20.77 -4.17
CA LEU A 283 -1.93 -20.40 -5.44
C LEU A 283 -3.11 -19.46 -5.23
N LEU A 284 -3.94 -19.72 -4.21
CA LEU A 284 -5.01 -18.82 -3.82
C LEU A 284 -4.46 -17.46 -3.37
N GLY A 285 -3.50 -17.45 -2.45
CA GLY A 285 -2.90 -16.21 -1.95
C GLY A 285 -2.31 -15.37 -3.07
N ILE A 286 -1.55 -15.95 -4.01
CA ILE A 286 -1.00 -15.21 -5.16
C ILE A 286 -2.12 -14.73 -6.09
N SER A 287 -3.12 -15.56 -6.38
CA SER A 287 -4.22 -15.18 -7.27
C SER A 287 -5.06 -14.04 -6.67
N LEU A 288 -5.40 -14.13 -5.38
CA LEU A 288 -6.23 -13.16 -4.69
C LEU A 288 -5.46 -11.89 -4.30
N ASP A 289 -4.34 -12.06 -3.61
CA ASP A 289 -3.64 -10.95 -2.96
C ASP A 289 -2.76 -10.18 -3.95
N VAL A 290 -2.35 -10.81 -5.06
CA VAL A 290 -1.54 -10.16 -6.10
C VAL A 290 -2.37 -9.88 -7.34
N PHE A 291 -2.89 -10.90 -8.02
CA PHE A 291 -3.52 -10.71 -9.32
C PHE A 291 -4.85 -9.93 -9.22
N VAL A 292 -5.77 -10.38 -8.36
CA VAL A 292 -7.08 -9.74 -8.16
C VAL A 292 -6.90 -8.33 -7.57
N TYR A 293 -6.00 -8.15 -6.59
CA TYR A 293 -5.70 -6.84 -6.03
C TYR A 293 -5.15 -5.84 -7.06
N LEU A 294 -4.11 -6.21 -7.80
CA LEU A 294 -3.50 -5.31 -8.79
C LEU A 294 -4.48 -4.97 -9.94
N LEU A 295 -5.25 -5.96 -10.39
CA LEU A 295 -6.30 -5.75 -11.38
C LEU A 295 -7.38 -4.80 -10.84
N SER A 296 -7.82 -5.00 -9.60
CA SER A 296 -8.82 -4.15 -8.95
C SER A 296 -8.33 -2.72 -8.81
N VAL A 297 -7.11 -2.49 -8.33
CA VAL A 297 -6.53 -1.14 -8.19
C VAL A 297 -6.49 -0.42 -9.54
N LYS A 298 -6.04 -1.09 -10.60
CA LYS A 298 -6.00 -0.50 -11.95
C LYS A 298 -7.40 -0.18 -12.48
N LEU A 299 -8.34 -1.11 -12.36
CA LEU A 299 -9.72 -0.91 -12.83
C LEU A 299 -10.41 0.22 -12.06
N ILE A 300 -10.34 0.20 -10.72
CA ILE A 300 -10.94 1.23 -9.86
C ILE A 300 -10.36 2.60 -10.20
N ARG A 301 -9.03 2.73 -10.36
CA ARG A 301 -8.40 4.01 -10.71
C ARG A 301 -8.96 4.56 -12.03
N VAL A 302 -9.11 3.71 -13.04
CA VAL A 302 -9.70 4.10 -14.33
C VAL A 302 -11.15 4.56 -14.19
N PHE A 303 -11.96 3.86 -13.39
CA PHE A 303 -13.37 4.24 -13.18
C PHE A 303 -13.53 5.51 -12.35
N VAL A 304 -12.79 5.64 -11.24
CA VAL A 304 -12.84 6.83 -10.38
C VAL A 304 -12.30 8.06 -11.13
N ALA A 305 -11.32 7.90 -12.03
CA ALA A 305 -10.86 8.98 -12.90
C ALA A 305 -11.95 9.48 -13.86
N ARG A 306 -12.82 8.57 -14.35
CA ARG A 306 -13.97 8.97 -15.20
C ARG A 306 -15.06 9.72 -14.44
N GLU A 307 -15.14 9.59 -13.11
CA GLU A 307 -16.13 10.29 -12.30
C GLU A 307 -15.82 11.77 -12.07
N ASN A 308 -14.61 12.19 -12.42
CA ASN A 308 -14.19 13.60 -12.39
C ASN A 308 -14.43 14.25 -11.01
N HIS A 309 -13.71 13.75 -10.00
CA HIS A 309 -13.73 14.28 -8.63
C HIS A 309 -12.92 15.57 -8.53
N ALA A 310 -13.46 16.59 -7.87
CA ALA A 310 -12.86 17.93 -7.79
C ALA A 310 -11.64 17.99 -6.86
N THR A 311 -11.66 17.21 -5.77
CA THR A 311 -10.60 17.19 -4.77
C THR A 311 -9.92 15.83 -4.73
N GLU A 312 -8.62 15.82 -4.47
CA GLU A 312 -7.85 14.58 -4.36
C GLU A 312 -8.32 13.74 -3.16
N ALA A 313 -8.71 14.38 -2.07
CA ALA A 313 -9.28 13.69 -0.90
C ALA A 313 -10.56 12.90 -1.24
N GLN A 314 -11.46 13.47 -2.06
CA GLN A 314 -12.67 12.76 -2.50
C GLN A 314 -12.36 11.62 -3.46
N PHE A 315 -11.40 11.84 -4.38
CA PHE A 315 -10.92 10.81 -5.30
C PHE A 315 -10.38 9.60 -4.51
N GLN A 316 -9.44 9.85 -3.60
CA GLN A 316 -8.81 8.81 -2.77
C GLN A 316 -9.83 8.11 -1.87
N ARG A 317 -10.73 8.86 -1.21
CA ARG A 317 -11.77 8.26 -0.35
C ARG A 317 -12.70 7.33 -1.13
N THR A 318 -13.11 7.73 -2.33
CA THR A 318 -13.97 6.90 -3.20
C THR A 318 -13.24 5.63 -3.64
N MET A 319 -11.97 5.76 -4.02
CA MET A 319 -11.11 4.63 -4.38
C MET A 319 -10.95 3.66 -3.20
N VAL A 320 -10.61 4.15 -2.01
CA VAL A 320 -10.43 3.35 -0.80
C VAL A 320 -11.71 2.60 -0.43
N ASN A 321 -12.88 3.26 -0.45
CA ASN A 321 -14.15 2.61 -0.09
C ASN A 321 -14.50 1.44 -1.03
N ARG A 322 -14.24 1.60 -2.34
CA ARG A 322 -14.50 0.54 -3.33
C ARG A 322 -13.50 -0.60 -3.23
N LEU A 323 -12.22 -0.26 -3.04
CA LEU A 323 -11.17 -1.25 -2.84
C LEU A 323 -11.40 -2.05 -1.55
N PHE A 324 -11.87 -1.39 -0.48
CA PHE A 324 -12.25 -2.04 0.77
C PHE A 324 -13.35 -3.08 0.55
N ALA A 325 -14.42 -2.77 -0.19
CA ALA A 325 -15.49 -3.71 -0.46
C ALA A 325 -15.01 -4.95 -1.24
N ILE A 326 -14.18 -4.75 -2.28
CA ILE A 326 -13.60 -5.86 -3.04
C ILE A 326 -12.68 -6.70 -2.16
N ASN A 327 -11.77 -6.07 -1.43
CA ASN A 327 -10.83 -6.79 -0.56
C ASN A 327 -11.58 -7.55 0.54
N TRP A 328 -12.64 -6.98 1.11
CA TRP A 328 -13.47 -7.66 2.09
C TRP A 328 -14.13 -8.92 1.51
N ILE A 329 -14.79 -8.81 0.35
CA ILE A 329 -15.35 -9.97 -0.34
C ILE A 329 -14.24 -10.97 -0.65
N SER A 330 -13.07 -10.49 -1.07
CA SER A 330 -11.95 -11.34 -1.46
C SER A 330 -11.48 -12.23 -0.31
N PHE A 331 -11.24 -11.61 0.86
CA PHE A 331 -10.71 -12.30 2.03
C PHE A 331 -11.73 -13.17 2.76
N PHE A 332 -13.00 -12.74 2.85
CA PHE A 332 -13.97 -13.42 3.71
C PHE A 332 -14.88 -14.40 2.98
N LEU A 333 -15.14 -14.23 1.67
CA LEU A 333 -16.13 -15.05 0.95
C LEU A 333 -15.79 -16.55 0.97
N TRP A 334 -14.54 -16.90 0.77
CA TRP A 334 -14.07 -18.29 0.84
C TRP A 334 -14.38 -18.93 2.20
N PHE A 335 -14.07 -18.23 3.31
CA PHE A 335 -14.32 -18.76 4.65
C PHE A 335 -15.81 -18.88 4.93
N MET A 336 -16.61 -17.92 4.45
CA MET A 336 -18.07 -17.96 4.57
C MET A 336 -18.66 -19.16 3.83
N LEU A 337 -18.18 -19.47 2.62
CA LEU A 337 -18.66 -20.62 1.86
C LEU A 337 -18.32 -21.94 2.56
N ILE A 338 -17.13 -22.09 3.10
CA ILE A 338 -16.79 -23.32 3.84
C ILE A 338 -17.64 -23.41 5.11
N ALA A 339 -17.77 -22.31 5.87
CA ALA A 339 -18.45 -22.31 7.17
C ALA A 339 -19.97 -22.48 7.09
N PHE A 340 -20.60 -21.84 6.10
CA PHE A 340 -22.06 -21.79 6.00
C PHE A 340 -22.66 -22.68 4.91
N VAL A 341 -21.84 -23.17 3.96
CA VAL A 341 -22.31 -24.04 2.87
C VAL A 341 -21.71 -25.44 2.99
N ILE A 342 -20.38 -25.57 2.94
CA ILE A 342 -19.73 -26.89 2.85
C ILE A 342 -19.82 -27.69 4.15
N VAL A 343 -19.46 -27.11 5.30
CA VAL A 343 -19.53 -27.85 6.58
C VAL A 343 -20.95 -28.28 6.97
N PRO A 344 -21.99 -27.43 6.86
CA PRO A 344 -23.34 -27.84 7.25
C PRO A 344 -24.12 -28.63 6.17
N PHE A 345 -23.83 -28.45 4.88
CA PHE A 345 -24.63 -29.03 3.78
C PHE A 345 -23.80 -29.77 2.73
N GLY A 346 -22.57 -30.17 3.04
CA GLY A 346 -21.65 -30.76 2.07
C GLY A 346 -22.20 -32.01 1.39
N ASP A 347 -22.94 -32.86 2.10
CA ASP A 347 -23.63 -34.03 1.55
C ASP A 347 -24.60 -33.67 0.42
N LYS A 348 -25.44 -32.65 0.64
CA LYS A 348 -26.41 -32.15 -0.34
C LYS A 348 -25.72 -31.44 -1.50
N VAL A 349 -24.64 -30.71 -1.23
CA VAL A 349 -23.86 -30.00 -2.25
C VAL A 349 -23.20 -31.00 -3.19
N GLU A 350 -22.54 -32.03 -2.66
CA GLU A 350 -21.91 -33.08 -3.48
C GLU A 350 -22.94 -33.90 -4.26
N THR A 351 -24.08 -34.23 -3.64
CA THR A 351 -25.18 -34.94 -4.34
C THR A 351 -25.72 -34.09 -5.49
N TRP A 352 -26.01 -32.81 -5.24
CA TRP A 352 -26.46 -31.87 -6.29
C TRP A 352 -25.42 -31.70 -7.39
N LEU A 353 -24.13 -31.68 -7.05
CA LEU A 353 -23.04 -31.57 -8.01
C LEU A 353 -22.97 -32.82 -8.90
N SER A 354 -23.10 -34.02 -8.32
CA SER A 354 -23.13 -35.29 -9.04
C SER A 354 -24.31 -35.40 -10.02
N ASP A 355 -25.50 -34.94 -9.60
CA ASP A 355 -26.70 -35.00 -10.41
C ASP A 355 -26.65 -34.04 -11.63
N ASN A 356 -26.03 -32.86 -11.45
CA ASN A 356 -26.00 -31.82 -12.48
C ASN A 356 -24.73 -31.83 -13.34
N PHE A 357 -23.59 -32.30 -12.82
CA PHE A 357 -22.32 -32.34 -13.54
C PHE A 357 -21.90 -33.78 -13.83
N LYS A 358 -21.79 -34.14 -15.12
CA LYS A 358 -21.36 -35.47 -15.59
C LYS A 358 -19.89 -35.84 -15.25
N TYR A 359 -19.12 -34.93 -14.64
CA TYR A 359 -17.72 -35.15 -14.31
C TYR A 359 -17.58 -35.77 -12.91
N THR A 360 -17.72 -37.10 -12.83
CA THR A 360 -17.59 -37.92 -11.61
C THR A 360 -16.21 -37.89 -10.95
N LYS A 361 -15.21 -37.24 -11.58
CA LYS A 361 -13.87 -37.08 -11.01
C LYS A 361 -13.78 -35.93 -9.99
N LEU A 362 -14.80 -35.06 -9.95
CA LEU A 362 -14.86 -33.91 -9.02
C LEU A 362 -15.79 -34.16 -7.81
N THR A 363 -16.64 -35.19 -7.89
CA THR A 363 -17.57 -35.59 -6.84
C THR A 363 -16.85 -36.47 -5.84
N VAL A 364 -17.02 -36.19 -4.53
CA VAL A 364 -16.34 -36.95 -3.49
C VAL A 364 -17.32 -37.60 -2.53
N ASP A 365 -16.98 -38.80 -2.06
CA ASP A 365 -17.72 -39.48 -1.01
C ASP A 365 -17.61 -38.67 0.29
N TRP A 366 -18.71 -38.04 0.68
CA TRP A 366 -18.74 -37.12 1.80
C TRP A 366 -18.66 -37.85 3.14
N GLU A 367 -17.63 -37.55 3.94
CA GLU A 367 -17.47 -38.06 5.31
C GLU A 367 -17.53 -36.91 6.32
N ASN A 368 -18.47 -37.00 7.28
CA ASN A 368 -18.69 -35.96 8.28
C ASN A 368 -17.51 -35.87 9.25
N GLY A 369 -17.02 -34.64 9.50
CA GLY A 369 -15.98 -34.36 10.50
C GLY A 369 -14.54 -34.41 9.99
N VAL A 370 -14.31 -34.63 8.68
CA VAL A 370 -12.98 -34.57 8.07
C VAL A 370 -12.49 -33.12 7.89
N ILE A 371 -13.41 -32.20 7.55
CA ILE A 371 -13.10 -30.77 7.42
C ILE A 371 -13.33 -30.08 8.75
N ASP A 372 -12.25 -29.79 9.47
CA ASP A 372 -12.27 -28.95 10.67
C ASP A 372 -11.93 -27.49 10.31
N MET A 373 -12.82 -26.58 10.72
CA MET A 373 -12.67 -25.13 10.56
C MET A 373 -11.34 -24.61 11.12
N SER A 374 -10.87 -25.19 12.21
CA SER A 374 -9.61 -24.76 12.83
C SER A 374 -8.42 -24.91 11.87
N THR A 375 -8.37 -26.02 11.13
CA THR A 375 -7.30 -26.31 10.17
C THR A 375 -7.47 -25.57 8.85
N ALA A 376 -8.72 -25.37 8.43
CA ALA A 376 -9.09 -24.64 7.22
C ALA A 376 -8.81 -23.13 7.32
N LEU A 377 -8.88 -22.55 8.53
CA LEU A 377 -8.59 -21.13 8.78
C LEU A 377 -7.10 -20.85 9.00
N VAL A 378 -6.43 -21.68 9.81
CA VAL A 378 -5.05 -21.41 10.26
C VAL A 378 -4.05 -21.47 9.10
N THR A 379 -4.18 -22.48 8.24
CA THR A 379 -3.20 -22.73 7.17
C THR A 379 -3.16 -21.56 6.18
N PRO A 380 -4.29 -21.13 5.57
CA PRO A 380 -4.27 -19.99 4.66
C PRO A 380 -3.90 -18.68 5.38
N LEU A 381 -4.41 -18.42 6.59
CA LEU A 381 -4.15 -17.15 7.28
C LEU A 381 -2.68 -16.95 7.65
N LEU A 382 -2.01 -17.99 8.14
CA LEU A 382 -0.58 -17.92 8.47
C LEU A 382 0.28 -17.81 7.21
N ILE A 383 -0.07 -18.58 6.17
CA ILE A 383 0.68 -18.58 4.91
C ILE A 383 0.53 -17.25 4.19
N THR A 384 -0.68 -16.70 4.07
CA THR A 384 -0.90 -15.42 3.40
C THR A 384 -0.21 -14.29 4.14
N GLN A 385 -0.21 -14.28 5.48
CA GLN A 385 0.56 -13.30 6.24
C GLN A 385 2.08 -13.44 6.03
N ALA A 386 2.60 -14.66 6.03
CA ALA A 386 4.02 -14.91 5.74
C ALA A 386 4.40 -14.51 4.30
N LEU A 387 3.53 -14.79 3.34
CA LEU A 387 3.68 -14.45 1.93
C LEU A 387 3.60 -12.93 1.73
N ASN A 388 2.68 -12.24 2.39
CA ASN A 388 2.60 -10.77 2.37
C ASN A 388 3.86 -10.14 2.95
N LEU A 389 4.38 -10.65 4.08
CA LEU A 389 5.66 -10.18 4.60
C LEU A 389 6.80 -10.40 3.59
N LEU A 390 6.84 -11.55 2.93
CA LEU A 390 7.84 -11.87 1.91
C LEU A 390 7.72 -10.91 0.71
N ILE A 391 6.52 -10.69 0.19
CA ILE A 391 6.24 -9.86 -0.98
C ILE A 391 6.48 -8.37 -0.68
N ASP A 392 6.03 -7.86 0.47
CA ASP A 392 6.08 -6.42 0.76
C ASP A 392 7.44 -5.96 1.28
N THR A 393 8.20 -6.84 1.94
CA THR A 393 9.47 -6.45 2.58
C THR A 393 10.68 -7.16 1.98
N SER A 394 10.63 -8.50 1.90
CA SER A 394 11.82 -9.30 1.59
C SER A 394 12.18 -9.24 0.12
N LEU A 395 11.18 -9.30 -0.76
CA LEU A 395 11.34 -9.32 -2.21
C LEU A 395 11.82 -7.96 -2.77
N PRO A 396 11.25 -6.79 -2.40
CA PRO A 396 11.80 -5.49 -2.76
C PRO A 396 13.21 -5.28 -2.23
N HIS A 397 13.51 -5.76 -1.02
CA HIS A 397 14.86 -5.66 -0.47
C HIS A 397 15.87 -6.53 -1.24
N ALA A 398 15.48 -7.74 -1.63
CA ALA A 398 16.30 -8.61 -2.48
C ALA A 398 16.56 -7.98 -3.86
N PHE A 399 15.50 -7.52 -4.54
CA PHE A 399 15.64 -6.83 -5.83
C PHE A 399 16.49 -5.55 -5.74
N ARG A 400 16.32 -4.76 -4.69
CA ARG A 400 17.17 -3.59 -4.43
C ARG A 400 18.63 -4.00 -4.25
N ARG A 401 18.91 -5.11 -3.55
CA ARG A 401 20.28 -5.59 -3.35
C ARG A 401 20.91 -6.05 -4.66
N GLU A 402 20.17 -6.74 -5.52
CA GLU A 402 20.65 -7.21 -6.82
C GLU A 402 20.88 -6.06 -7.80
N THR A 403 19.95 -5.12 -7.91
CA THR A 403 20.11 -3.90 -8.73
C THR A 403 21.30 -3.05 -8.27
N LEU A 404 21.53 -2.94 -6.96
CA LEU A 404 22.73 -2.28 -6.42
C LEU A 404 24.03 -3.05 -6.74
N ARG A 405 24.01 -4.38 -6.76
CA ARG A 405 25.17 -5.19 -7.17
C ARG A 405 25.45 -5.02 -8.66
N ALA A 406 24.42 -5.11 -9.50
CA ALA A 406 24.51 -4.91 -10.94
C ALA A 406 25.05 -3.50 -11.26
N SER A 407 24.54 -2.44 -10.63
CA SER A 407 25.02 -1.07 -10.84
C SER A 407 26.45 -0.82 -10.35
N LYS A 408 26.91 -1.52 -9.30
CA LYS A 408 28.32 -1.48 -8.87
C LYS A 408 29.24 -2.20 -9.85
N LEU A 409 28.81 -3.36 -10.35
CA LEU A 409 29.54 -4.12 -11.35
C LEU A 409 29.62 -3.34 -12.67
N ALA A 410 28.52 -2.76 -13.12
CA ALA A 410 28.48 -1.88 -14.29
C ALA A 410 29.43 -0.68 -14.13
N ARG A 411 29.40 0.02 -12.99
CA ARG A 411 30.37 1.10 -12.71
C ARG A 411 31.83 0.62 -12.70
N LYS A 412 32.10 -0.60 -12.24
CA LYS A 412 33.45 -1.19 -12.25
C LYS A 412 33.91 -1.48 -13.68
N ILE A 413 33.03 -2.01 -14.54
CA ILE A 413 33.28 -2.23 -15.97
C ILE A 413 33.49 -0.90 -16.69
N MET A 414 32.64 0.11 -16.45
CA MET A 414 32.78 1.44 -17.07
C MET A 414 34.11 2.11 -16.71
N ARG A 415 34.57 1.94 -15.46
CA ARG A 415 35.89 2.46 -15.04
C ARG A 415 37.05 1.68 -15.64
N ALA A 416 36.86 0.41 -15.97
CA ALA A 416 37.91 -0.43 -16.58
C ALA A 416 38.08 -0.11 -18.08
N ASN A 417 36.98 0.11 -18.82
CA ASN A 417 36.99 0.39 -20.26
C ASN A 417 36.25 1.70 -20.60
N PRO A 418 36.83 2.88 -20.29
CA PRO A 418 36.15 4.17 -20.51
C PRO A 418 35.86 4.46 -21.99
N ALA A 419 36.75 4.05 -22.90
CA ALA A 419 36.61 4.31 -24.34
C ALA A 419 35.41 3.58 -24.97
N GLU A 420 35.23 2.29 -24.66
CA GLU A 420 34.09 1.49 -25.14
C GLU A 420 32.76 2.02 -24.60
N THR A 421 32.75 2.51 -23.37
CA THR A 421 31.53 3.09 -22.79
C THR A 421 31.16 4.45 -23.37
N LEU A 422 32.14 5.28 -23.72
CA LEU A 422 31.89 6.54 -24.41
C LEU A 422 31.37 6.30 -25.83
N LEU A 423 31.89 5.29 -26.52
CA LEU A 423 31.36 4.86 -27.82
C LEU A 423 29.91 4.37 -27.70
N ALA A 424 29.61 3.48 -26.74
CA ALA A 424 28.25 2.99 -26.51
C ALA A 424 27.26 4.10 -26.12
N LEU A 425 27.68 5.09 -25.33
CA LEU A 425 26.86 6.26 -25.02
C LEU A 425 26.63 7.14 -26.25
N SER A 426 27.65 7.34 -27.09
CA SER A 426 27.52 8.10 -28.34
C SER A 426 26.61 7.41 -29.36
N GLU A 427 26.64 6.08 -29.45
CA GLU A 427 25.75 5.27 -30.28
C GLU A 427 24.31 5.28 -29.74
N TYR A 428 24.13 5.22 -28.42
CA TYR A 428 22.81 5.36 -27.81
C TYR A 428 22.21 6.75 -28.05
N GLN A 429 23.02 7.80 -27.97
CA GLN A 429 22.56 9.17 -28.16
C GLN A 429 22.23 9.47 -29.62
N SER A 430 23.02 8.96 -30.57
CA SER A 430 22.70 9.07 -32.01
C SER A 430 21.45 8.27 -32.41
N SER A 431 21.07 7.23 -31.65
CA SER A 431 19.82 6.50 -31.87
C SER A 431 18.57 7.34 -31.55
N PHE A 432 18.65 8.30 -30.61
CA PHE A 432 17.56 9.23 -30.30
C PHE A 432 17.42 10.36 -31.31
N GLU A 433 18.53 10.78 -31.93
CA GLU A 433 18.56 11.81 -32.99
C GLU A 433 17.91 11.32 -34.31
N ASN A 434 17.79 10.01 -34.49
CA ASN A 434 17.21 9.39 -35.70
C ASN A 434 15.69 9.18 -35.64
N LEU A 435 14.98 9.72 -34.65
CA LEU A 435 13.52 9.77 -34.67
C LEU A 435 13.07 10.86 -35.68
N PRO A 436 12.34 10.52 -36.76
CA PRO A 436 11.97 11.52 -37.76
C PRO A 436 10.96 12.51 -37.16
N SER A 437 11.40 13.76 -37.03
CA SER A 437 10.52 14.90 -36.82
C SER A 437 9.51 14.97 -37.97
N THR A 438 8.26 14.62 -37.71
CA THR A 438 7.18 14.81 -38.67
C THR A 438 6.94 16.31 -38.82
N SER A 439 7.35 16.85 -39.97
CA SER A 439 7.28 18.26 -40.32
C SER A 439 5.84 18.77 -40.44
N THR A 440 5.51 19.85 -39.74
CA THR A 440 4.49 20.84 -40.15
C THR A 440 5.04 22.27 -39.94
N PRO A 441 4.74 23.24 -40.82
CA PRO A 441 5.55 24.46 -40.95
C PRO A 441 4.98 25.73 -40.24
N GLN A 442 5.91 26.53 -39.68
CA GLN A 442 5.88 28.01 -39.40
C GLN A 442 5.00 28.52 -38.22
N ALA A 443 5.37 29.45 -37.31
CA ALA A 443 6.46 30.45 -37.13
C ALA A 443 6.53 30.89 -35.61
N PRO A 444 7.20 32.00 -35.19
CA PRO A 444 8.63 32.15 -34.87
C PRO A 444 8.97 32.42 -33.38
N SER A 445 10.19 32.02 -33.00
CA SER A 445 11.11 32.56 -31.98
C SER A 445 10.61 32.88 -30.54
N SER A 446 11.09 32.07 -29.59
CA SER A 446 11.81 32.60 -28.42
C SER A 446 13.10 31.81 -28.25
N ALA A 447 14.22 32.53 -28.12
CA ALA A 447 15.57 32.00 -28.23
C ALA A 447 15.95 31.15 -27.01
N SER A 448 16.06 29.83 -27.18
CA SER A 448 16.79 28.99 -26.23
C SER A 448 18.28 29.05 -26.57
N VAL A 449 19.04 29.66 -25.67
CA VAL A 449 20.50 29.76 -25.74
C VAL A 449 21.13 28.38 -25.92
N ASP A 450 22.02 28.28 -26.91
CA ASP A 450 22.70 27.05 -27.33
C ASP A 450 23.34 26.29 -26.15
N PHE A 451 22.84 25.08 -25.93
CA PHE A 451 23.28 24.14 -24.89
C PHE A 451 24.78 23.78 -25.01
N LYS A 452 25.35 23.94 -26.22
CA LYS A 452 26.77 23.72 -26.52
C LYS A 452 27.69 24.66 -25.71
N VAL A 453 27.24 25.88 -25.41
CA VAL A 453 27.98 26.87 -24.61
C VAL A 453 28.02 26.46 -23.13
N LYS A 454 27.00 25.74 -22.63
CA LYS A 454 26.91 25.35 -21.21
C LYS A 454 27.84 24.18 -20.85
N ILE A 455 28.19 23.34 -21.83
CA ILE A 455 29.15 22.24 -21.66
C ILE A 455 30.59 22.75 -21.58
N GLU A 456 30.96 23.78 -22.37
CA GLU A 456 32.31 24.36 -22.31
C GLU A 456 32.60 25.03 -20.95
N VAL A 457 31.60 25.70 -20.35
CA VAL A 457 31.73 26.36 -19.04
C VAL A 457 31.82 25.35 -17.87
N SER A 458 31.20 24.18 -17.98
CA SER A 458 31.30 23.13 -16.94
C SER A 458 32.59 22.32 -17.02
N SER A 459 33.19 22.22 -18.21
CA SER A 459 34.47 21.52 -18.40
C SER A 459 35.68 22.27 -17.83
N THR A 460 35.58 23.61 -17.70
CA THR A 460 36.65 24.47 -17.18
C THR A 460 36.64 24.59 -15.66
N SER A 461 35.51 24.40 -14.97
CA SER A 461 35.44 24.47 -13.50
C SER A 461 35.96 23.21 -12.80
N LEU A 462 35.98 22.07 -13.49
CA LEU A 462 36.44 20.77 -12.96
C LEU A 462 37.97 20.58 -12.94
N ARG A 463 38.75 21.57 -13.40
CA ARG A 463 40.22 21.47 -13.49
C ARG A 463 40.99 22.12 -12.33
N TRP A 464 40.31 22.72 -11.34
CA TRP A 464 40.95 23.47 -10.23
C TRP A 464 40.58 22.96 -8.81
N GLY A 465 40.40 21.64 -8.63
CA GLY A 465 39.90 21.09 -7.35
C GLY A 465 40.63 19.89 -6.74
N THR A 466 41.78 19.48 -7.27
CA THR A 466 42.53 18.33 -6.72
C THR A 466 44.03 18.54 -6.76
N GLN A 467 44.56 19.35 -5.84
CA GLN A 467 45.95 19.25 -5.39
C GLN A 467 46.10 19.90 -4.01
N GLN A 468 46.11 19.08 -2.93
CA GLN A 468 47.03 19.14 -1.77
C GLN A 468 46.38 18.50 -0.53
N HIS A 469 46.98 17.38 -0.13
CA HIS A 469 46.85 16.76 1.19
C HIS A 469 48.14 17.06 1.98
N LEU A 470 47.99 17.18 3.30
CA LEU A 470 49.01 17.04 4.37
C LEU A 470 49.94 18.24 4.64
N ASP A 471 49.71 18.96 5.75
CA ASP A 471 50.45 18.73 7.01
C ASP A 471 49.91 19.60 8.16
N ALA A 472 50.01 19.04 9.36
CA ALA A 472 49.53 19.62 10.60
C ALA A 472 50.46 20.73 11.12
N ASN A 473 49.89 21.83 11.62
CA ASN A 473 50.53 22.66 12.64
C ASN A 473 49.45 23.37 13.50
N PRO A 474 49.42 23.18 14.84
CA PRO A 474 48.48 23.85 15.72
C PRO A 474 49.09 25.16 16.22
N ASN A 475 48.44 26.30 15.94
CA ASN A 475 48.49 27.61 16.64
C ASN A 475 48.40 28.79 15.66
N ALA A 476 47.22 29.41 15.59
CA ALA A 476 46.93 30.81 15.21
C ALA A 476 45.40 30.94 15.17
N LEU A 477 44.67 31.15 16.28
CA LEU A 477 44.51 32.41 17.01
C LEU A 477 44.25 33.64 16.09
N LEU A 478 43.04 34.17 16.27
CA LEU A 478 42.65 35.58 16.27
C LEU A 478 42.31 36.32 14.96
N MET A 479 41.20 37.06 15.09
CA MET A 479 40.76 38.25 14.34
C MET A 479 40.14 37.98 12.96
N CYS A 480 38.99 38.54 12.58
CA CYS A 480 38.21 39.65 13.12
C CYS A 480 36.80 39.61 12.50
N CYS A 481 35.85 40.16 13.27
CA CYS A 481 34.57 40.80 12.89
C CYS A 481 33.58 40.07 11.99
#